data_AF-A0A2D6N2T7-F1
#
_entry.id   AF-A0A2D6N2T7-F1
#
_cell.length_a   1.000
_cell.length_b   1.000
_cell.length_c   1.000
_cell.angle_alpha   90.00
_cell.angle_beta   90.00
_cell.angle_gamma   90.00
#
_symmetry.space_group_name_H-M   'P 1'
#
loop_
_entity.id
_entity.type
_entity.pdbx_description
1 polymer ?
#
loop_
_entity_poly.entity_id
_entity_poly.type
_entity_poly.pdbx_seq_one_letter_code
_entity_poly.pdbx_strand_id
1 'polypeptide(L)' 'MAPARDGLFGDTPTMARLDDGNLRYTTDFRSVYASIIEGWFGADSQAVLGAGYQKLDFLR' A
#
# COMPACT_ATOMS: atom_id res chain seq x y z
N MET A 1 16.79 7.08 -8.73
CA MET A 1 16.12 6.60 -7.50
C MET A 1 16.10 5.08 -7.60
N ALA A 2 16.79 4.37 -6.70
CA ALA A 2 16.79 2.91 -6.70
C ALA A 2 15.49 2.41 -6.02
N PRO A 3 14.88 1.32 -6.49
CA PRO A 3 13.71 0.75 -5.84
C PRO A 3 14.08 0.32 -4.42
N ALA A 4 13.21 0.62 -3.46
CA ALA A 4 13.38 0.13 -2.09
C ALA A 4 13.41 -1.40 -2.12
N ARG A 5 14.57 -1.96 -1.77
CA ARG A 5 14.80 -3.40 -1.66
C ARG A 5 14.41 -3.83 -0.24
N ASP A 6 13.74 -4.98 -0.14
CA ASP A 6 13.28 -5.66 1.09
C ASP A 6 12.09 -5.06 1.83
N GLY A 7 10.90 -5.07 1.21
CA GLY A 7 9.63 -4.91 1.93
C GLY A 7 9.22 -3.47 2.28
N LEU A 8 10.01 -2.47 1.89
CA LEU A 8 9.57 -1.08 1.91
C LEU A 8 8.75 -0.77 0.66
N PHE A 9 7.51 -0.29 0.86
CA PHE A 9 6.63 0.17 -0.21
C PHE A 9 6.51 1.69 -0.15
N GLY A 10 6.73 2.33 -1.30
CA GLY A 10 6.61 3.78 -1.47
C GLY A 10 7.97 4.50 -1.49
N ASP A 11 7.90 5.81 -1.72
CA ASP A 11 9.10 6.66 -1.74
C ASP A 11 9.59 6.98 -0.33
N THR A 12 10.87 7.32 -0.22
CA THR A 12 11.47 7.84 1.00
C THR A 12 10.78 9.13 1.46
N PRO A 13 10.40 9.24 2.75
CA PRO A 13 9.74 10.44 3.25
C PRO A 13 10.66 11.67 3.14
N THR A 14 10.07 12.83 2.85
CA THR A 14 10.80 14.10 2.77
C THR A 14 9.99 15.22 3.40
N MET A 15 10.68 16.10 4.14
CA MET A 15 10.07 17.31 4.71
C MET A 15 9.88 18.42 3.66
N ALA A 16 10.44 18.27 2.46
CA ALA A 16 10.31 19.26 1.39
C ALA A 16 8.93 19.23 0.72
N ARG A 17 8.14 18.15 0.88
CA ARG A 17 6.84 17.96 0.22
C ARG A 17 5.84 17.38 1.21
N LEU A 18 5.15 18.27 1.91
CA LEU A 18 4.13 17.94 2.89
C LEU A 18 2.72 18.14 2.32
N ASP A 19 1.76 17.44 2.90
CA ASP A 19 0.33 17.67 2.70
C ASP A 19 -0.28 18.02 4.06
N ASP A 20 -0.79 19.24 4.19
CA ASP A 20 -1.23 19.84 5.46
C ASP A 20 -0.24 19.64 6.63
N GLY A 21 1.05 19.86 6.37
CA GLY A 21 2.13 19.69 7.36
C GLY A 21 2.52 18.23 7.67
N ASN A 22 1.85 17.25 7.06
CA ASN A 22 2.12 15.83 7.24
C ASN A 22 2.93 15.24 6.09
N LEU A 23 3.62 14.12 6.36
CA LEU A 23 4.25 13.33 5.32
C LEU A 23 3.19 12.77 4.38
N ARG A 24 3.45 12.91 3.08
CA ARG A 24 2.57 12.36 2.05
C ARG A 24 2.71 10.85 2.01
N TYR A 25 1.57 10.16 1.92
CA TYR A 25 1.57 8.75 1.56
C TYR A 25 2.00 8.59 0.10
N THR A 26 2.81 7.57 -0.14
CA THR A 26 3.38 7.26 -1.46
C THR A 26 2.98 5.87 -1.96
N THR A 27 2.24 5.15 -1.13
CA THR A 27 1.66 3.84 -1.42
C THR A 27 0.14 3.95 -1.37
N ASP A 28 -0.55 3.27 -2.28
CA ASP A 28 -2.00 3.16 -2.25
C ASP A 28 -2.44 2.24 -1.10
N PHE A 29 -3.11 2.80 -0.09
CA PHE A 29 -3.60 2.03 1.05
C PHE A 29 -4.67 1.01 0.68
N ARG A 30 -5.37 1.20 -0.44
CA ARG A 30 -6.39 0.24 -0.91
C ARG A 30 -5.74 -1.07 -1.35
N SER A 31 -4.55 -0.99 -1.95
CA SER A 31 -3.68 -2.13 -2.26
C SER A 31 -3.23 -2.88 -1.00
N VAL A 32 -2.96 -2.16 0.10
CA VAL A 32 -2.62 -2.76 1.41
C VAL A 32 -3.80 -3.55 1.95
N TYR A 33 -4.99 -2.95 1.98
CA TYR A 33 -6.20 -3.64 2.44
C TYR A 33 -6.57 -4.83 1.58
N ALA A 34 -6.51 -4.71 0.24
CA ALA A 34 -6.76 -5.82 -0.66
C ALA A 34 -5.82 -7.01 -0.39
N SER A 35 -4.53 -6.71 -0.13
CA SER A 35 -3.53 -7.73 0.20
C SER A 35 -3.89 -8.47 1.49
N ILE A 36 -4.29 -7.76 2.55
CA ILE A 36 -4.69 -8.36 3.84
C ILE A 36 -5.99 -9.18 3.70
N ILE A 37 -7.00 -8.64 3.01
CA ILE A 37 -8.29 -9.29 2.80
C ILE A 37 -8.11 -10.65 2.12
N GLU A 38 -7.31 -10.71 1.06
CA GLU A 38 -7.08 -11.96 0.35
C GLU A 38 -6.05 -12.84 1.05
N GLY A 39 -4.95 -12.27 1.57
CA GLY A 39 -3.82 -13.03 2.10
C GLY A 39 -4.07 -13.63 3.47
N TRP A 40 -4.74 -12.91 4.37
CA TRP A 40 -5.02 -13.40 5.73
C TRP A 40 -6.44 -13.95 5.86
N PHE A 41 -7.42 -13.26 5.30
CA PHE A 41 -8.81 -13.65 5.46
C PHE A 41 -9.31 -14.59 4.35
N GLY A 42 -8.54 -14.76 3.25
CA GLY A 42 -8.94 -15.62 2.14
C GLY A 42 -10.23 -15.17 1.44
N ALA A 43 -10.61 -13.90 1.61
CA ALA A 43 -11.85 -13.34 1.09
C ALA A 43 -11.62 -12.56 -0.20
N ASP A 44 -12.67 -12.37 -1.00
CA ASP A 44 -12.62 -11.55 -2.21
C ASP A 44 -12.53 -10.06 -1.85
N SER A 45 -11.36 -9.46 -2.09
CA SER A 45 -11.13 -8.04 -1.84
C SER A 45 -11.97 -7.13 -2.73
N GLN A 46 -12.34 -7.56 -3.95
CA GLN A 46 -13.13 -6.75 -4.86
C GLN A 46 -14.56 -6.60 -4.37
N ALA A 47 -15.14 -7.68 -3.85
CA ALA A 47 -16.47 -7.65 -3.24
C ALA A 47 -16.53 -6.74 -2.00
N VAL A 48 -15.45 -6.70 -1.19
CA VAL A 48 -15.38 -5.88 0.03
C VAL A 48 -15.10 -4.41 -0.27
N LEU A 49 -14.17 -4.13 -1.19
CA LEU A 49 -13.70 -2.77 -1.49
C LEU A 49 -14.45 -2.11 -2.65
N GLY A 50 -15.32 -2.86 -3.33
CA GLY A 50 -16.10 -2.42 -4.49
C GLY A 50 -15.31 -2.26 -5.80
N ALA A 51 -13.99 -2.50 -5.77
CA ALA A 51 -13.10 -2.43 -6.92
C ALA A 51 -11.85 -3.28 -6.70
N GLY A 52 -11.16 -3.63 -7.80
CA GLY A 52 -9.87 -4.32 -7.75
C GLY A 52 -8.72 -3.36 -7.49
N TYR A 53 -7.80 -3.78 -6.63
CA TYR A 53 -6.57 -3.07 -6.32
C TYR A 53 -5.36 -4.00 -6.45
N GLN A 54 -4.21 -3.45 -6.80
CA GLN A 54 -2.98 -4.23 -6.98
C GLN A 54 -2.58 -4.86 -5.64
N LYS A 55 -2.34 -6.17 -5.61
CA LYS A 55 -1.79 -6.82 -4.41
C LYS A 55 -0.31 -6.47 -4.24
N LEU A 56 0.07 -6.28 -2.99
CA LEU A 56 1.43 -6.04 -2.57
C LEU A 56 1.97 -7.31 -1.90
N ASP A 57 3.22 -7.64 -2.23
CA ASP A 57 3.88 -8.85 -1.77
C ASP A 57 4.62 -8.62 -0.43
N PHE A 58 3.85 -8.29 0.62
CA PHE A 58 4.39 -8.07 1.98
C PHE A 58 3.89 -9.09 3.00
N LEU A 59 2.91 -9.91 2.63
CA LEU A 59 2.37 -10.96 3.46
C LEU A 59 3.10 -12.27 3.14
N ARG A 60 3.68 -12.90 4.16
CA ARG A 60 4.32 -14.23 4.07
C ARG A 60 3.37 -15.34 4.47
#